data_AF-A0A1V9G8Z6-F1
#
_entry.id   AF-A0A1V9G8Z6-F1
#
_cell.length_a   1.000
_cell.length_b   1.000
_cell.length_c   1.000
_cell.angle_alpha   90.00
_cell.angle_beta   90.00
_cell.angle_gamma   90.00
#
_symmetry.space_group_name_H-M   'P 1'
#
loop_
_entity.id
_entity.type
_entity.pdbx_description
1 polymer ?
#
loop_
_entity_poly.entity_id
_entity_poly.type
_entity_poly.pdbx_seq_one_letter_code
_entity_poly.pdbx_strand_id
1 'polypeptide(L)'
;MRAFLFAIIMVGAVACTQRAADYQQVLHDPVLYSKITGELTDVITYDIFTPPVASRIYAYSHLAAFETMARGDSSYTSLKGQLKGFAEVPSPEAGKAIDYPYAALLAFMEVGRTLTFSKDMTDKIVDSLKMLAKDHGMPADMKQNSEAYGVAVAKAILAWSKKDNYAQTRSAAKYTVPNDEGKWVPTPPGYFQAVEPQWKTIRTIALDSCNQFAPPPPCAFGKDSTCPFYKMTKQVLDTGINLTEEQKAIASFWDCNGFKLNVVGHTMYATKAMTPGGHWMGITGIICQNEQANFNKTVYTYTAVSFGLMDAFIACWDAKYTFNLVRPETVINKYIDANWKPFLQTPPFPEYTSGHSIISTAAATILEHIYGQQTAFRDSTERPWGFPDRTFNSPRQAADEAGISRFYGGIHYRPSIIVAREQGEKVGNYVLSKLNMRKEQLASK
;
A
#
# COMPACT_ATOMS: atom_id res chain seq x y z
N MET A 1 -1.20 86.82 -9.07
CA MET A 1 -2.07 85.95 -8.26
C MET A 1 -1.86 84.51 -8.68
N ARG A 2 -1.37 83.70 -7.73
CA ARG A 2 -1.53 82.24 -7.57
C ARG A 2 -1.13 81.32 -8.74
N ALA A 3 0.10 80.83 -8.60
CA ALA A 3 0.59 79.55 -9.12
C ALA A 3 -0.23 78.38 -8.55
N PHE A 4 -0.45 77.35 -9.36
CA PHE A 4 -0.65 75.97 -8.90
C PHE A 4 -0.10 75.02 -9.98
N LEU A 5 1.14 74.55 -9.77
CA LEU A 5 1.65 73.33 -10.39
C LEU A 5 0.99 72.14 -9.67
N PHE A 6 0.35 71.26 -10.41
CA PHE A 6 0.06 69.90 -9.94
C PHE A 6 1.01 68.95 -10.68
N ALA A 7 2.09 68.56 -9.99
CA ALA A 7 2.93 67.44 -10.37
C ALA A 7 2.24 66.16 -9.88
N ILE A 8 1.77 65.33 -10.81
CA ILE A 8 1.30 63.97 -10.50
C ILE A 8 2.56 63.09 -10.43
N ILE A 9 3.03 62.84 -9.21
CA ILE A 9 4.03 61.81 -8.94
C ILE A 9 3.27 60.48 -8.83
N MET A 10 3.34 59.67 -9.90
CA MET A 10 2.96 58.25 -9.83
C MET A 10 4.05 57.51 -9.04
N VAL A 11 3.85 57.35 -7.73
CA VAL A 11 4.61 56.39 -6.93
C VAL A 11 4.05 55.01 -7.25
N GLY A 12 4.73 54.29 -8.15
CA GLY A 12 4.52 52.86 -8.32
C GLY A 12 4.97 52.15 -7.06
N ALA A 13 4.05 51.86 -6.15
CA ALA A 13 4.28 50.93 -5.06
C ALA A 13 4.37 49.52 -5.67
N VAL A 14 5.57 49.13 -6.08
CA VAL A 14 5.91 47.71 -6.19
C VAL A 14 5.91 47.18 -4.77
N ALA A 15 4.75 46.74 -4.30
CA ALA A 15 4.65 45.88 -3.15
C ALA A 15 5.30 44.55 -3.52
N CYS A 16 6.63 44.50 -3.47
CA CYS A 16 7.34 43.25 -3.21
C CYS A 16 6.94 42.84 -1.80
N THR A 17 5.80 42.14 -1.69
CA THR A 17 5.56 41.28 -0.54
C THR A 17 6.74 40.32 -0.51
N GLN A 18 7.60 40.52 0.49
CA GLN A 18 8.72 39.64 0.78
C GLN A 18 8.09 38.27 1.04
N ARG A 19 8.05 37.40 0.01
CA ARG A 19 7.49 36.05 0.13
C ARG A 19 8.18 35.40 1.32
N ALA A 20 7.40 34.81 2.23
CA ALA A 20 7.97 34.06 3.34
C ALA A 20 8.96 33.04 2.78
N ALA A 21 10.18 33.03 3.29
CA ALA A 21 11.22 32.08 2.91
C ALA A 21 11.13 30.84 3.82
N ASP A 22 9.93 30.27 3.92
CA ASP A 22 9.55 29.19 4.84
C ASP A 22 9.44 27.83 4.14
N TYR A 23 10.00 27.66 2.93
CA TYR A 23 9.93 26.42 2.15
C TYR A 23 10.33 25.17 2.95
N GLN A 24 11.28 25.26 3.89
CA GLN A 24 11.67 24.14 4.74
C GLN A 24 10.54 23.71 5.66
N GLN A 25 9.82 24.64 6.28
CA GLN A 25 8.69 24.33 7.15
C GLN A 25 7.60 23.57 6.40
N VAL A 26 7.36 23.93 5.15
CA VAL A 26 6.29 23.36 4.33
C VAL A 26 6.71 22.05 3.65
N LEU A 27 7.90 21.99 3.07
CA LEU A 27 8.36 20.82 2.31
C LEU A 27 8.96 19.73 3.19
N HIS A 28 9.38 20.07 4.42
CA HIS A 28 9.86 19.10 5.40
C HIS A 28 8.73 18.68 6.35
N ASP A 29 7.48 19.06 6.07
CA ASP A 29 6.33 18.63 6.86
C ASP A 29 6.05 17.13 6.62
N PRO A 30 6.11 16.26 7.64
CA PRO A 30 5.74 14.85 7.50
C PRO A 30 4.27 14.65 7.06
N VAL A 31 3.38 15.59 7.37
CA VAL A 31 1.98 15.56 6.93
C VAL A 31 1.90 15.75 5.41
N LEU A 32 2.75 16.59 4.82
CA LEU A 32 2.84 16.72 3.36
C LEU A 32 3.23 15.39 2.73
N TYR A 33 4.24 14.69 3.25
CA TYR A 33 4.64 13.38 2.73
C TYR A 33 3.49 12.34 2.77
N SER A 34 2.77 12.31 3.89
CA SER A 34 1.60 11.44 4.06
C SER A 34 0.47 11.80 3.09
N LYS A 35 0.22 13.10 2.88
CA LYS A 35 -0.73 13.61 1.89
C LYS A 35 -0.38 13.17 0.47
N ILE A 36 0.88 13.36 0.04
CA ILE A 36 1.34 12.96 -1.30
C ILE A 36 1.23 11.44 -1.50
N THR A 37 1.47 10.65 -0.44
CA THR A 37 1.23 9.20 -0.47
C THR A 37 -0.26 8.86 -0.64
N GLY A 38 -1.15 9.62 0.01
CA GLY A 38 -2.60 9.54 -0.19
C GLY A 38 -3.01 9.89 -1.63
N GLU A 39 -2.46 10.96 -2.21
CA GLU A 39 -2.76 11.33 -3.60
C GLU A 39 -2.26 10.28 -4.61
N LEU A 40 -1.12 9.63 -4.36
CA LEU A 40 -0.71 8.46 -5.15
C LEU A 40 -1.70 7.29 -4.99
N THR A 41 -2.26 7.10 -3.79
CA THR A 41 -3.29 6.08 -3.53
C THR A 41 -4.58 6.36 -4.30
N ASP A 42 -4.96 7.63 -4.42
CA ASP A 42 -6.11 8.04 -5.25
C ASP A 42 -5.88 7.73 -6.72
N VAL A 43 -4.66 7.97 -7.23
CA VAL A 43 -4.27 7.59 -8.61
C VAL A 43 -4.33 6.07 -8.80
N ILE A 44 -3.75 5.29 -7.87
CA ILE A 44 -3.76 3.82 -7.91
C ILE A 44 -5.20 3.28 -7.95
N THR A 45 -6.08 3.88 -7.13
CA THR A 45 -7.49 3.53 -7.06
C THR A 45 -8.23 3.92 -8.34
N TYR A 46 -7.95 5.11 -8.87
CA TYR A 46 -8.54 5.58 -10.12
C TYR A 46 -8.16 4.68 -11.30
N ASP A 47 -6.91 4.24 -11.37
CA ASP A 47 -6.37 3.34 -12.41
C ASP A 47 -6.76 1.87 -12.21
N ILE A 48 -7.45 1.53 -11.11
CA ILE A 48 -7.98 0.18 -10.82
C ILE A 48 -6.84 -0.86 -10.77
N PHE A 49 -5.71 -0.50 -10.15
CA PHE A 49 -4.63 -1.47 -9.94
C PHE A 49 -5.05 -2.56 -8.95
N THR A 50 -4.66 -3.79 -9.26
CA THR A 50 -4.92 -4.94 -8.38
C THR A 50 -4.09 -4.82 -7.09
N PRO A 51 -4.53 -5.40 -5.96
CA PRO A 51 -3.82 -5.26 -4.68
C PRO A 51 -2.32 -5.59 -4.71
N PRO A 52 -1.86 -6.68 -5.39
CA PRO A 52 -0.43 -6.96 -5.49
C PRO A 52 0.33 -5.90 -6.29
N VAL A 53 -0.24 -5.43 -7.41
CA VAL A 53 0.39 -4.40 -8.25
C VAL A 53 0.47 -3.07 -7.50
N ALA A 54 -0.56 -2.70 -6.73
CA ALA A 54 -0.52 -1.52 -5.86
C ALA A 54 0.65 -1.59 -4.87
N SER A 55 0.89 -2.74 -4.22
CA SER A 55 2.03 -2.90 -3.29
C SER A 55 3.39 -2.66 -3.96
N ARG A 56 3.53 -3.08 -5.22
CA ARG A 56 4.73 -2.84 -6.03
C ARG A 56 4.93 -1.35 -6.30
N ILE A 57 3.87 -0.61 -6.62
CA ILE A 57 3.94 0.83 -6.86
C ILE A 57 4.41 1.55 -5.59
N TYR A 58 3.84 1.24 -4.43
CA TYR A 58 4.27 1.83 -3.15
C TYR A 58 5.73 1.53 -2.83
N ALA A 59 6.15 0.26 -2.92
CA ALA A 59 7.50 -0.16 -2.55
C ALA A 59 8.58 0.59 -3.35
N TYR A 60 8.45 0.68 -4.68
CA TYR A 60 9.43 1.39 -5.50
C TYR A 60 9.39 2.91 -5.30
N SER A 61 8.21 3.50 -5.14
CA SER A 61 8.08 4.95 -4.90
C SER A 61 8.71 5.34 -3.56
N HIS A 62 8.42 4.59 -2.49
CA HIS A 62 9.01 4.84 -1.18
C HIS A 62 10.52 4.55 -1.13
N LEU A 63 11.02 3.53 -1.86
CA LEU A 63 12.46 3.33 -2.01
C LEU A 63 13.15 4.55 -2.64
N ALA A 64 12.55 5.16 -3.67
CA ALA A 64 13.11 6.36 -4.30
C ALA A 64 13.15 7.53 -3.32
N ALA A 65 12.09 7.72 -2.53
CA ALA A 65 12.05 8.72 -1.48
C ALA A 65 13.14 8.47 -0.41
N PHE A 66 13.24 7.23 0.06
CA PHE A 66 14.17 6.82 1.11
C PHE A 66 15.62 6.99 0.69
N GLU A 67 16.02 6.50 -0.49
CA GLU A 67 17.38 6.66 -0.99
C GLU A 67 17.73 8.13 -1.24
N THR A 68 16.75 8.96 -1.60
CA THR A 68 16.96 10.41 -1.73
C THR A 68 17.16 11.07 -0.38
N MET A 69 16.28 10.78 0.59
CA MET A 69 16.31 11.34 1.95
C MET A 69 17.56 10.91 2.73
N ALA A 70 17.94 9.64 2.68
CA ALA A 70 19.08 9.07 3.41
C ALA A 70 20.44 9.66 2.98
N ARG A 71 20.49 10.36 1.84
CA ARG A 71 21.68 11.10 1.38
C ARG A 71 21.88 12.43 2.12
N GLY A 72 20.80 12.99 2.67
CA GLY A 72 20.83 14.19 3.50
C GLY A 72 20.93 13.91 5.01
N ASP A 73 20.73 12.66 5.45
CA ASP A 73 20.71 12.32 6.87
C ASP A 73 21.50 11.03 7.15
N SER A 74 22.67 11.18 7.77
CA SER A 74 23.58 10.09 8.10
C SER A 74 23.05 9.08 9.13
N SER A 75 21.90 9.37 9.75
CA SER A 75 21.18 8.45 10.65
C SER A 75 20.53 7.29 9.88
N TYR A 76 20.33 7.46 8.58
CA TYR A 76 19.77 6.44 7.68
C TYR A 76 20.85 5.85 6.79
N THR A 77 20.72 4.57 6.48
CA THR A 77 21.68 3.81 5.70
C THR A 77 21.06 3.45 4.36
N SER A 78 21.78 3.74 3.27
CA SER A 78 21.36 3.31 1.93
C SER A 78 21.18 1.80 1.87
N LEU A 79 20.17 1.38 1.11
CA LEU A 79 19.84 -0.01 0.83
C LEU A 79 20.71 -0.64 -0.27
N LYS A 80 21.71 0.10 -0.78
CA LYS A 80 22.75 -0.43 -1.68
C LYS A 80 23.34 -1.72 -1.11
N GLY A 81 23.29 -2.79 -1.90
CA GLY A 81 23.84 -4.09 -1.51
C GLY A 81 23.00 -4.88 -0.49
N GLN A 82 21.90 -4.31 0.01
CA GLN A 82 20.96 -4.98 0.91
C GLN A 82 19.79 -5.61 0.11
N LEU A 83 19.36 -4.98 -0.99
CA LEU A 83 18.31 -5.47 -1.87
C LEU A 83 18.88 -6.25 -3.06
N LYS A 84 18.19 -7.31 -3.48
CA LYS A 84 18.64 -8.19 -4.57
C LYS A 84 18.84 -7.44 -5.88
N GLY A 85 20.10 -7.40 -6.33
CA GLY A 85 20.47 -6.77 -7.60
C GLY A 85 20.26 -5.25 -7.61
N PHE A 86 20.07 -4.61 -6.46
CA PHE A 86 20.00 -3.16 -6.34
C PHE A 86 21.41 -2.59 -6.23
N ALA A 87 21.75 -1.74 -7.18
CA ALA A 87 22.95 -0.93 -7.13
C ALA A 87 22.69 0.33 -6.27
N GLU A 88 23.61 1.27 -6.28
CA GLU A 88 23.37 2.57 -5.65
C GLU A 88 22.57 3.52 -6.54
N VAL A 89 21.95 4.51 -5.91
CA VAL A 89 21.44 5.70 -6.62
C VAL A 89 22.58 6.66 -6.93
N PRO A 90 22.47 7.52 -7.96
CA PRO A 90 23.50 8.51 -8.28
C PRO A 90 23.82 9.40 -7.08
N SER A 91 25.08 9.81 -6.95
CA SER A 91 25.43 10.89 -6.03
C SER A 91 24.99 12.24 -6.60
N PRO A 92 24.61 13.20 -5.74
CA PRO A 92 24.38 14.57 -6.20
C PRO A 92 25.67 15.17 -6.75
N GLU A 93 25.55 16.09 -7.71
CA GLU A 93 26.71 16.79 -8.25
C GLU A 93 27.42 17.60 -7.16
N ALA A 94 28.76 17.53 -7.14
CA ALA A 94 29.56 18.19 -6.12
C ALA A 94 29.34 19.72 -6.12
N GLY A 95 29.18 20.30 -4.93
CA GLY A 95 29.01 21.74 -4.74
C GLY A 95 27.60 22.29 -5.04
N LYS A 96 26.66 21.46 -5.51
CA LYS A 96 25.26 21.89 -5.71
C LYS A 96 24.47 21.79 -4.40
N ALA A 97 23.80 22.88 -4.02
CA ALA A 97 22.87 22.89 -2.90
C ALA A 97 21.61 22.09 -3.24
N ILE A 98 21.22 21.15 -2.37
CA ILE A 98 20.07 20.27 -2.55
C ILE A 98 19.23 20.27 -1.26
N ASP A 99 17.93 20.40 -1.43
CA ASP A 99 16.94 20.12 -0.39
C ASP A 99 16.47 18.68 -0.52
N TYR A 100 16.98 17.79 0.35
CA TYR A 100 16.72 16.36 0.26
C TYR A 100 15.26 15.97 0.52
N PRO A 101 14.52 16.59 1.47
CA PRO A 101 13.08 16.33 1.63
C PRO A 101 12.26 16.67 0.37
N TYR A 102 12.49 17.83 -0.24
CA TYR A 102 11.84 18.19 -1.50
C TYR A 102 12.22 17.24 -2.64
N ALA A 103 13.51 16.92 -2.79
CA ALA A 103 13.97 15.95 -3.78
C ALA A 103 13.33 14.57 -3.57
N ALA A 104 13.12 14.15 -2.31
CA ALA A 104 12.51 12.87 -1.97
C ALA A 104 11.02 12.81 -2.35
N LEU A 105 10.26 13.89 -2.13
CA LEU A 105 8.87 14.02 -2.59
C LEU A 105 8.76 13.89 -4.12
N LEU A 106 9.69 14.51 -4.85
CA LEU A 106 9.74 14.41 -6.31
C LEU A 106 10.18 13.03 -6.79
N ALA A 107 11.20 12.43 -6.17
CA ALA A 107 11.64 11.08 -6.49
C ALA A 107 10.52 10.05 -6.29
N PHE A 108 9.79 10.18 -5.17
CA PHE A 108 8.58 9.39 -4.89
C PHE A 108 7.55 9.50 -6.02
N MET A 109 7.16 10.73 -6.35
CA MET A 109 6.11 10.96 -7.35
C MET A 109 6.55 10.65 -8.77
N GLU A 110 7.81 10.81 -9.14
CA GLU A 110 8.29 10.47 -10.50
C GLU A 110 8.27 8.94 -10.74
N VAL A 111 8.60 8.15 -9.71
CA VAL A 111 8.40 6.70 -9.76
C VAL A 111 6.92 6.35 -9.80
N GLY A 112 6.12 6.90 -8.89
CA GLY A 112 4.67 6.67 -8.84
C GLY A 112 4.00 7.00 -10.17
N ARG A 113 4.26 8.20 -10.69
CA ARG A 113 3.87 8.67 -12.02
C ARG A 113 4.23 7.67 -13.09
N THR A 114 5.47 7.16 -13.12
CA THR A 114 5.89 6.22 -14.17
C THR A 114 5.18 4.88 -14.10
N LEU A 115 4.87 4.41 -12.89
CA LEU A 115 4.25 3.11 -12.66
C LEU A 115 2.72 3.11 -12.72
N THR A 116 2.08 4.30 -12.80
CA THR A 116 0.64 4.49 -12.99
C THR A 116 0.29 4.96 -14.42
N PHE A 117 -1.00 4.95 -14.76
CA PHE A 117 -1.52 5.28 -16.08
C PHE A 117 -2.02 6.73 -16.18
N SER A 118 -2.70 7.25 -15.16
CA SER A 118 -3.34 8.58 -15.19
C SER A 118 -2.35 9.74 -15.02
N LYS A 119 -1.60 10.03 -16.09
CA LYS A 119 -0.55 11.07 -16.11
C LYS A 119 -1.07 12.45 -15.70
N ASP A 120 -2.26 12.85 -16.16
CA ASP A 120 -2.83 14.15 -15.81
C ASP A 120 -3.02 14.35 -14.30
N MET A 121 -3.36 13.28 -13.56
CA MET A 121 -3.48 13.35 -12.10
C MET A 121 -2.11 13.49 -11.46
N THR A 122 -1.14 12.68 -11.89
CA THR A 122 0.22 12.69 -11.33
C THR A 122 0.98 13.97 -11.68
N ASP A 123 0.75 14.55 -12.86
CA ASP A 123 1.38 15.78 -13.31
C ASP A 123 0.89 16.96 -12.44
N LYS A 124 -0.41 17.00 -12.12
CA LYS A 124 -0.96 17.99 -11.18
C LYS A 124 -0.33 17.90 -9.79
N ILE A 125 -0.09 16.69 -9.28
CA ILE A 125 0.56 16.49 -7.99
C ILE A 125 2.01 17.02 -8.04
N VAL A 126 2.79 16.62 -9.04
CA VAL A 126 4.19 17.06 -9.22
C VAL A 126 4.26 18.58 -9.40
N ASP A 127 3.38 19.17 -10.20
CA ASP A 127 3.33 20.60 -10.43
C ASP A 127 2.94 21.35 -9.14
N SER A 128 2.05 20.79 -8.33
CA SER A 128 1.71 21.38 -7.02
C SER A 128 2.91 21.45 -6.08
N LEU A 129 3.76 20.41 -6.04
CA LEU A 129 5.00 20.39 -5.27
C LEU A 129 6.00 21.44 -5.76
N LYS A 130 6.14 21.57 -7.09
CA LYS A 130 7.02 22.57 -7.70
C LYS A 130 6.55 24.00 -7.44
N MET A 131 5.24 24.24 -7.47
CA MET A 131 4.65 25.52 -7.12
C MET A 131 4.84 25.83 -5.65
N LEU A 132 4.61 24.86 -4.76
CA LEU A 132 4.81 25.01 -3.33
C LEU A 132 6.25 25.44 -2.98
N ALA A 133 7.26 24.79 -3.58
CA ALA A 133 8.66 25.20 -3.41
C ALA A 133 8.93 26.63 -3.88
N LYS A 134 8.37 27.03 -5.03
CA LYS A 134 8.53 28.38 -5.58
C LYS A 134 7.82 29.45 -4.73
N ASP A 135 6.62 29.15 -4.26
CA ASP A 135 5.77 30.13 -3.59
C ASP A 135 6.19 30.39 -2.14
N HIS A 136 6.82 29.39 -1.50
CA HIS A 136 7.45 29.52 -0.17
C HIS A 136 8.94 29.92 -0.23
N GLY A 137 9.39 30.46 -1.36
CA GLY A 137 10.67 31.15 -1.47
C GLY A 137 11.92 30.25 -1.51
N MET A 138 11.81 29.00 -1.97
CA MET A 138 13.00 28.18 -2.21
C MET A 138 13.93 28.85 -3.24
N PRO A 139 15.24 28.95 -2.98
CA PRO A 139 16.20 29.49 -3.95
C PRO A 139 16.15 28.74 -5.29
N ALA A 140 16.16 29.47 -6.41
CA ALA A 140 15.97 28.90 -7.75
C ALA A 140 16.98 27.79 -8.07
N ASP A 141 18.26 28.01 -7.76
CA ASP A 141 19.32 27.01 -8.00
C ASP A 141 19.09 25.76 -7.15
N MET A 142 18.76 25.92 -5.86
CA MET A 142 18.45 24.78 -4.97
C MET A 142 17.25 23.99 -5.48
N LYS A 143 16.18 24.67 -5.91
CA LYS A 143 15.00 24.04 -6.50
C LYS A 143 15.34 23.22 -7.74
N GLN A 144 16.07 23.82 -8.68
CA GLN A 144 16.49 23.16 -9.92
C GLN A 144 17.39 21.94 -9.64
N ASN A 145 18.35 22.09 -8.71
CA ASN A 145 19.27 21.01 -8.33
C ASN A 145 18.54 19.85 -7.64
N SER A 146 17.59 20.16 -6.76
CA SER A 146 16.77 19.16 -6.05
C SER A 146 15.84 18.42 -7.00
N GLU A 147 15.23 19.11 -7.96
CA GLU A 147 14.43 18.51 -9.03
C GLU A 147 15.26 17.56 -9.91
N ALA A 148 16.41 18.03 -10.39
CA ALA A 148 17.31 17.20 -11.19
C ALA A 148 17.78 15.96 -10.43
N TYR A 149 18.10 16.11 -9.14
CA TYR A 149 18.52 15.00 -8.30
C TYR A 149 17.40 13.98 -8.04
N GLY A 150 16.19 14.45 -7.68
CA GLY A 150 15.04 13.57 -7.46
C GLY A 150 14.68 12.75 -8.72
N VAL A 151 14.73 13.37 -9.91
CA VAL A 151 14.53 12.69 -11.19
C VAL A 151 15.64 11.66 -11.47
N ALA A 152 16.90 11.99 -11.17
CA ALA A 152 18.02 11.08 -11.35
C ALA A 152 17.90 9.83 -10.46
N VAL A 153 17.50 10.00 -9.20
CA VAL A 153 17.23 8.89 -8.28
C VAL A 153 16.05 8.05 -8.79
N ALA A 154 14.92 8.67 -9.14
CA ALA A 154 13.76 7.96 -9.67
C ALA A 154 14.11 7.11 -10.90
N LYS A 155 14.91 7.65 -11.82
CA LYS A 155 15.40 6.92 -13.01
C LYS A 155 16.22 5.68 -12.64
N ALA A 156 17.08 5.76 -11.62
CA ALA A 156 17.86 4.61 -11.14
C ALA A 156 16.97 3.53 -10.52
N ILE A 157 15.99 3.93 -9.70
CA ILE A 157 15.01 3.00 -9.12
C ILE A 157 14.17 2.32 -10.21
N LEU A 158 13.68 3.08 -11.19
CA LEU A 158 12.90 2.54 -12.32
C LEU A 158 13.73 1.61 -13.20
N ALA A 159 15.02 1.87 -13.39
CA ALA A 159 15.92 0.97 -14.11
C ALA A 159 16.08 -0.37 -13.38
N TRP A 160 16.13 -0.36 -12.04
CA TRP A 160 16.15 -1.57 -11.22
C TRP A 160 14.79 -2.28 -11.20
N SER A 161 13.67 -1.54 -11.16
CA SER A 161 12.32 -2.11 -11.14
C SER A 161 11.95 -2.82 -12.44
N LYS A 162 12.50 -2.41 -13.59
CA LYS A 162 12.33 -3.11 -14.88
C LYS A 162 12.90 -4.53 -14.90
N LYS A 163 13.75 -4.89 -13.93
CA LYS A 163 14.41 -6.20 -13.82
C LYS A 163 13.78 -7.12 -12.77
N ASP A 164 12.58 -6.80 -12.30
CA ASP A 164 11.90 -7.54 -11.22
C ASP A 164 10.94 -8.62 -11.70
N ASN A 165 10.97 -8.92 -13.00
CA ASN A 165 10.10 -9.86 -13.70
C ASN A 165 8.66 -9.37 -13.97
N TYR A 166 8.26 -8.17 -13.52
CA TYR A 166 6.89 -7.66 -13.72
C TYR A 166 6.48 -7.59 -15.20
N ALA A 167 7.34 -7.04 -16.06
CA ALA A 167 7.04 -6.90 -17.49
C ALA A 167 6.82 -8.28 -18.17
N GLN A 168 7.64 -9.27 -17.81
CA GLN A 168 7.57 -10.64 -18.32
C GLN A 168 6.27 -11.33 -17.88
N THR A 169 5.78 -11.05 -16.66
CA THR A 169 4.50 -11.60 -16.21
C THR A 169 3.29 -11.06 -16.98
N ARG A 170 3.39 -9.87 -17.62
CA ARG A 170 2.27 -9.29 -18.39
C ARG A 170 1.95 -10.07 -19.67
N SER A 171 2.92 -10.79 -20.21
CA SER A 171 2.77 -11.66 -21.39
C SER A 171 2.81 -13.15 -21.06
N ALA A 172 2.77 -13.52 -19.77
CA ALA A 172 2.75 -14.91 -19.36
C ALA A 172 1.44 -15.61 -19.76
N ALA A 173 1.47 -16.94 -19.80
CA ALA A 173 0.30 -17.75 -20.07
C ALA A 173 -0.83 -17.43 -19.09
N LYS A 174 -2.07 -17.38 -19.61
CA LYS A 174 -3.27 -17.21 -18.79
C LYS A 174 -3.40 -18.36 -17.80
N TYR A 175 -3.96 -18.07 -16.64
CA TYR A 175 -4.26 -19.09 -15.63
C TYR A 175 -5.29 -20.09 -16.16
N THR A 176 -4.95 -21.37 -16.11
CA THR A 176 -5.88 -22.47 -16.40
C THR A 176 -6.63 -22.84 -15.14
N VAL A 177 -7.96 -22.66 -15.17
CA VAL A 177 -8.84 -23.07 -14.07
C VAL A 177 -8.78 -24.58 -13.91
N PRO A 178 -8.41 -25.11 -12.72
CA PRO A 178 -8.36 -26.54 -12.50
C PRO A 178 -9.77 -27.18 -12.51
N ASN A 179 -9.85 -28.47 -12.89
CA ASN A 179 -11.13 -29.19 -12.97
C ASN A 179 -11.54 -29.88 -11.65
N ASP A 180 -10.64 -29.97 -10.66
CA ASP A 180 -10.92 -30.69 -9.40
C ASP A 180 -11.88 -29.88 -8.50
N GLU A 181 -12.83 -30.55 -7.84
CA GLU A 181 -13.89 -29.89 -7.05
C GLU A 181 -13.39 -29.02 -5.88
N GLY A 182 -12.21 -29.34 -5.35
CA GLY A 182 -11.57 -28.58 -4.27
C GLY A 182 -10.77 -27.37 -4.74
N LYS A 183 -10.76 -27.09 -6.05
CA LYS A 183 -9.93 -26.06 -6.66
C LYS A 183 -10.74 -24.81 -7.02
N TRP A 184 -10.05 -23.68 -7.03
CA TRP A 184 -10.63 -22.39 -7.30
C TRP A 184 -11.19 -22.31 -8.72
N VAL A 185 -12.40 -21.76 -8.80
CA VAL A 185 -13.07 -21.38 -10.05
C VAL A 185 -13.48 -19.90 -9.94
N PRO A 186 -13.60 -19.18 -11.06
CA PRO A 186 -14.16 -17.84 -11.06
C PRO A 186 -15.56 -17.81 -10.42
N THR A 187 -15.86 -16.75 -9.67
CA THR A 187 -17.11 -16.60 -8.91
C THR A 187 -18.02 -15.52 -9.50
N PRO A 188 -19.35 -15.62 -9.34
CA PRO A 188 -20.28 -14.55 -9.70
C PRO A 188 -19.99 -13.22 -8.99
N PRO A 189 -20.57 -12.11 -9.49
CA PRO A 189 -21.29 -11.99 -10.76
C PRO A 189 -20.38 -11.92 -11.99
N GLY A 190 -19.10 -11.56 -11.82
CA GLY A 190 -18.22 -11.21 -12.94
C GLY A 190 -17.47 -12.38 -13.57
N TYR A 191 -17.28 -13.51 -12.85
CA TYR A 191 -16.47 -14.64 -13.30
C TYR A 191 -15.10 -14.21 -13.86
N PHE A 192 -14.48 -13.23 -13.21
CA PHE A 192 -13.25 -12.61 -13.69
C PHE A 192 -12.08 -13.62 -13.73
N GLN A 193 -11.14 -13.35 -14.63
CA GLN A 193 -9.88 -14.10 -14.68
C GLN A 193 -9.09 -13.96 -13.38
N ALA A 194 -8.30 -14.99 -13.08
CA ALA A 194 -7.47 -15.03 -11.89
C ALA A 194 -6.49 -13.85 -11.85
N VAL A 195 -6.50 -13.12 -10.74
CA VAL A 195 -5.67 -11.92 -10.55
C VAL A 195 -4.23 -12.29 -10.21
N GLU A 196 -3.32 -11.92 -11.10
CA GLU A 196 -1.87 -12.01 -10.91
C GLU A 196 -1.33 -13.45 -10.64
N PRO A 197 -1.65 -14.47 -11.46
CA PRO A 197 -1.26 -15.86 -11.20
C PRO A 197 0.26 -16.09 -11.14
N GLN A 198 1.05 -15.19 -11.72
CA GLN A 198 2.51 -15.26 -11.75
C GLN A 198 3.18 -14.36 -10.70
N TRP A 199 2.43 -13.78 -9.75
CA TRP A 199 2.99 -12.84 -8.78
C TRP A 199 4.12 -13.43 -7.93
N LYS A 200 4.10 -14.75 -7.70
CA LYS A 200 5.18 -15.50 -7.02
C LYS A 200 6.54 -15.41 -7.72
N THR A 201 6.58 -14.99 -8.98
CA THR A 201 7.80 -14.86 -9.79
C THR A 201 8.39 -13.45 -9.77
N ILE A 202 7.70 -12.49 -9.16
CA ILE A 202 8.22 -11.13 -8.96
C ILE A 202 9.41 -11.19 -8.00
N ARG A 203 10.46 -10.42 -8.29
CA ARG A 203 11.61 -10.29 -7.38
C ARG A 203 11.14 -9.71 -6.04
N THR A 204 11.39 -10.44 -4.97
CA THR A 204 11.17 -10.00 -3.58
C THR A 204 12.10 -8.85 -3.21
N ILE A 205 11.69 -8.05 -2.21
CA ILE A 205 12.49 -6.96 -1.65
C ILE A 205 13.47 -7.49 -0.61
N ALA A 206 12.97 -7.99 0.51
CA ALA A 206 13.76 -8.50 1.62
C ALA A 206 13.83 -10.04 1.62
N LEU A 207 12.70 -10.72 1.38
CA LEU A 207 12.62 -12.18 1.39
C LEU A 207 13.66 -12.82 0.46
N ASP A 208 14.18 -13.99 0.79
CA ASP A 208 15.12 -14.77 -0.02
C ASP A 208 14.41 -15.52 -1.18
N SER A 209 13.15 -15.89 -0.99
CA SER A 209 12.27 -16.45 -2.03
C SER A 209 10.81 -16.19 -1.69
N CYS A 210 9.92 -16.34 -2.68
CA CYS A 210 8.47 -16.17 -2.46
C CYS A 210 7.91 -17.17 -1.44
N ASN A 211 8.50 -18.37 -1.35
CA ASN A 211 8.06 -19.45 -0.47
C ASN A 211 8.86 -19.55 0.83
N GLN A 212 9.67 -18.53 1.19
CA GLN A 212 10.49 -18.54 2.41
C GLN A 212 9.67 -18.83 3.67
N PHE A 213 8.42 -18.33 3.72
CA PHE A 213 7.47 -18.59 4.79
C PHE A 213 6.22 -19.33 4.29
N ALA A 214 6.41 -20.34 3.43
CA ALA A 214 5.31 -21.15 2.89
C ALA A 214 4.41 -21.69 4.02
N PRO A 215 3.07 -21.64 3.86
CA PRO A 215 2.15 -22.15 4.86
C PRO A 215 2.04 -23.67 4.75
N PRO A 216 1.53 -24.36 5.80
CA PRO A 216 1.12 -25.75 5.64
C PRO A 216 0.03 -25.87 4.56
N PRO A 217 -0.18 -27.07 3.98
CA PRO A 217 -1.31 -27.30 3.09
C PRO A 217 -2.65 -26.98 3.77
N PRO A 218 -3.63 -26.43 3.04
CA PRO A 218 -4.96 -26.23 3.59
C PRO A 218 -5.62 -27.57 3.91
N CYS A 219 -6.68 -27.52 4.73
CA CYS A 219 -7.50 -28.68 4.99
C CYS A 219 -7.94 -29.35 3.68
N ALA A 220 -7.78 -30.67 3.59
CA ALA A 220 -8.18 -31.44 2.41
C ALA A 220 -9.68 -31.27 2.15
N PHE A 221 -10.05 -31.03 0.89
CA PHE A 221 -11.43 -30.86 0.48
C PHE A 221 -12.27 -32.10 0.81
N GLY A 222 -13.46 -31.88 1.35
CA GLY A 222 -14.43 -32.95 1.58
C GLY A 222 -15.82 -32.39 1.81
N LYS A 223 -16.81 -33.15 1.33
CA LYS A 223 -18.23 -32.79 1.32
C LYS A 223 -19.06 -33.49 2.39
N ASP A 224 -18.48 -34.48 3.06
CA ASP A 224 -19.14 -35.19 4.15
C ASP A 224 -19.19 -34.33 5.42
N SER A 225 -20.29 -34.38 6.17
CA SER A 225 -20.50 -33.54 7.36
C SER A 225 -19.50 -33.77 8.48
N THR A 226 -18.85 -34.93 8.51
CA THR A 226 -17.79 -35.27 9.47
C THR A 226 -16.43 -34.69 9.07
N CYS A 227 -16.22 -34.36 7.78
CA CYS A 227 -14.98 -33.84 7.25
C CYS A 227 -14.64 -32.45 7.84
N PRO A 228 -13.38 -32.19 8.25
CA PRO A 228 -12.99 -30.88 8.75
C PRO A 228 -13.23 -29.74 7.75
N PHE A 229 -13.08 -29.99 6.44
CA PHE A 229 -13.34 -28.99 5.39
C PHE A 229 -14.82 -28.60 5.32
N TYR A 230 -15.72 -29.60 5.38
CA TYR A 230 -17.15 -29.33 5.45
C TYR A 230 -17.50 -28.53 6.69
N LYS A 231 -16.95 -28.89 7.86
CA LYS A 231 -17.21 -28.19 9.12
C LYS A 231 -16.81 -26.71 9.05
N MET A 232 -15.63 -26.39 8.52
CA MET A 232 -15.23 -24.98 8.37
C MET A 232 -16.05 -24.25 7.29
N THR A 233 -16.51 -24.94 6.24
CA THR A 233 -17.46 -24.37 5.27
C THR A 233 -18.80 -24.04 5.93
N LYS A 234 -19.32 -24.97 6.76
CA LYS A 234 -20.57 -24.78 7.52
C LYS A 234 -20.47 -23.63 8.52
N GLN A 235 -19.31 -23.43 9.13
CA GLN A 235 -19.05 -22.26 9.98
C GLN A 235 -19.17 -20.93 9.22
N VAL A 236 -18.70 -20.87 7.97
CA VAL A 236 -18.85 -19.68 7.11
C VAL A 236 -20.34 -19.42 6.83
N LEU A 237 -21.08 -20.46 6.41
CA LEU A 237 -22.53 -20.37 6.18
C LEU A 237 -23.27 -19.88 7.44
N ASP A 238 -23.06 -20.55 8.57
CA ASP A 238 -23.77 -20.28 9.83
C ASP A 238 -23.48 -18.90 10.37
N THR A 239 -22.26 -18.40 10.17
CA THR A 239 -21.92 -17.02 10.51
C THR A 239 -22.60 -16.04 9.56
N GLY A 240 -22.55 -16.30 8.25
CA GLY A 240 -23.11 -15.43 7.23
C GLY A 240 -24.62 -15.18 7.37
N ILE A 241 -25.39 -16.19 7.77
CA ILE A 241 -26.84 -16.06 7.98
C ILE A 241 -27.20 -15.42 9.33
N ASN A 242 -26.24 -15.30 10.26
CA ASN A 242 -26.44 -14.77 11.61
C ASN A 242 -25.53 -13.55 11.91
N LEU A 243 -25.13 -12.79 10.89
CA LEU A 243 -24.25 -11.63 11.06
C LEU A 243 -24.92 -10.55 11.92
N THR A 244 -24.19 -10.09 12.94
CA THR A 244 -24.58 -8.88 13.70
C THR A 244 -24.28 -7.61 12.90
N GLU A 245 -24.91 -6.49 13.27
CA GLU A 245 -24.62 -5.20 12.63
C GLU A 245 -23.14 -4.78 12.76
N GLU A 246 -22.51 -5.06 13.91
CA GLU A 246 -21.08 -4.80 14.08
C GLU A 246 -20.21 -5.68 13.16
N GLN A 247 -20.57 -6.95 12.97
CA GLN A 247 -19.84 -7.83 12.04
C GLN A 247 -19.97 -7.36 10.58
N LYS A 248 -21.15 -6.85 10.18
CA LYS A 248 -21.37 -6.23 8.86
C LYS A 248 -20.57 -4.94 8.69
N ALA A 249 -20.51 -4.11 9.73
CA ALA A 249 -19.72 -2.88 9.73
C ALA A 249 -18.21 -3.19 9.59
N ILE A 250 -17.70 -4.16 10.36
CA ILE A 250 -16.32 -4.63 10.26
C ILE A 250 -16.02 -5.18 8.86
N ALA A 251 -16.90 -6.02 8.31
CA ALA A 251 -16.72 -6.60 6.98
C ALA A 251 -16.67 -5.52 5.90
N SER A 252 -17.54 -4.50 5.98
CA SER A 252 -17.60 -3.42 5.00
C SER A 252 -16.41 -2.48 5.09
N PHE A 253 -16.01 -2.10 6.32
CA PHE A 253 -14.86 -1.21 6.56
C PHE A 253 -13.56 -1.79 5.99
N TRP A 254 -13.36 -3.09 6.13
CA TRP A 254 -12.15 -3.77 5.65
C TRP A 254 -12.33 -4.44 4.29
N ASP A 255 -13.42 -4.19 3.53
CA ASP A 255 -13.65 -4.89 2.25
C ASP A 255 -12.50 -4.60 1.27
N CYS A 256 -12.15 -3.32 1.13
CA CYS A 256 -11.04 -2.79 0.33
C CYS A 256 -10.90 -3.49 -1.04
N ASN A 257 -12.04 -3.87 -1.63
CA ASN A 257 -12.09 -4.52 -2.91
C ASN A 257 -12.06 -3.45 -4.00
N GLY A 258 -10.86 -3.17 -4.51
CA GLY A 258 -10.62 -2.06 -5.45
C GLY A 258 -11.47 -2.08 -6.72
N PHE A 259 -12.13 -3.19 -7.01
CA PHE A 259 -13.16 -3.29 -8.05
C PHE A 259 -14.32 -4.18 -7.61
N LYS A 260 -15.45 -3.56 -7.28
CA LYS A 260 -16.72 -4.26 -7.00
C LYS A 260 -17.67 -4.11 -8.19
N LEU A 261 -18.18 -5.22 -8.72
CA LEU A 261 -19.14 -5.21 -9.82
C LEU A 261 -20.56 -5.26 -9.26
N ASN A 262 -21.34 -4.21 -9.49
CA ASN A 262 -22.74 -4.15 -9.12
C ASN A 262 -23.61 -4.49 -10.33
N VAL A 263 -24.55 -5.41 -10.14
CA VAL A 263 -25.51 -5.83 -11.16
C VAL A 263 -26.92 -5.55 -10.64
N VAL A 264 -27.64 -4.63 -11.27
CA VAL A 264 -29.02 -4.24 -10.91
C VAL A 264 -29.87 -4.33 -12.18
N GLY A 265 -30.65 -5.41 -12.31
CA GLY A 265 -31.37 -5.71 -13.56
C GLY A 265 -30.39 -5.89 -14.73
N HIS A 266 -30.58 -5.11 -15.80
CA HIS A 266 -29.67 -5.10 -16.96
C HIS A 266 -28.47 -4.13 -16.80
N THR A 267 -28.43 -3.35 -15.71
CA THR A 267 -27.39 -2.35 -15.49
C THR A 267 -26.20 -2.97 -14.74
N MET A 268 -25.01 -2.82 -15.30
CA MET A 268 -23.75 -3.19 -14.66
C MET A 268 -22.89 -1.95 -14.46
N TYR A 269 -22.40 -1.72 -13.24
CA TYR A 269 -21.47 -0.63 -12.94
C TYR A 269 -20.44 -1.05 -11.89
N ALA A 270 -19.26 -0.45 -11.95
CA ALA A 270 -18.17 -0.72 -11.01
C ALA A 270 -18.12 0.32 -9.90
N THR A 271 -18.00 -0.13 -8.65
CA THR A 271 -17.60 0.71 -7.53
C THR A 271 -16.10 0.52 -7.33
N LYS A 272 -15.35 1.62 -7.40
CA LYS A 272 -13.93 1.66 -7.02
C LYS A 272 -13.84 1.73 -5.50
N ALA A 273 -12.78 1.18 -4.93
CA ALA A 273 -12.45 1.32 -3.52
C ALA A 273 -10.93 1.33 -3.37
N MET A 274 -10.43 1.78 -2.22
CA MET A 274 -9.02 1.64 -1.89
C MET A 274 -8.65 0.15 -1.78
N THR A 275 -7.43 -0.21 -2.16
CA THR A 275 -6.91 -1.57 -1.93
C THR A 275 -6.37 -1.71 -0.50
N PRO A 276 -6.21 -2.93 0.03
CA PRO A 276 -5.74 -3.12 1.42
C PRO A 276 -4.35 -2.53 1.65
N GLY A 277 -3.49 -2.54 0.62
CA GLY A 277 -2.19 -1.89 0.70
C GLY A 277 -2.30 -0.38 0.89
N GLY A 278 -3.20 0.28 0.14
CA GLY A 278 -3.48 1.71 0.30
C GLY A 278 -4.04 2.05 1.68
N HIS A 279 -4.92 1.19 2.22
CA HIS A 279 -5.45 1.35 3.58
C HIS A 279 -4.33 1.40 4.62
N TRP A 280 -3.39 0.44 4.55
CA TRP A 280 -2.23 0.43 5.46
C TRP A 280 -1.24 1.57 5.23
N MET A 281 -1.13 2.12 4.01
CA MET A 281 -0.40 3.37 3.79
C MET A 281 -1.10 4.56 4.47
N GLY A 282 -2.43 4.62 4.45
CA GLY A 282 -3.22 5.61 5.19
C GLY A 282 -3.03 5.51 6.70
N ILE A 283 -3.15 4.29 7.26
CA ILE A 283 -2.92 4.01 8.69
C ILE A 283 -1.49 4.40 9.09
N THR A 284 -0.50 4.11 8.24
CA THR A 284 0.90 4.50 8.48
C THR A 284 1.04 6.01 8.64
N GLY A 285 0.36 6.80 7.80
CA GLY A 285 0.36 8.26 7.89
C GLY A 285 -0.28 8.77 9.18
N ILE A 286 -1.43 8.20 9.56
CA ILE A 286 -2.12 8.53 10.83
C ILE A 286 -1.19 8.27 12.02
N ILE A 287 -0.54 7.10 12.07
CA ILE A 287 0.37 6.75 13.16
C ILE A 287 1.60 7.68 13.16
N CYS A 288 2.21 7.94 12.00
CA CYS A 288 3.36 8.86 11.92
C CYS A 288 2.98 10.26 12.46
N GLN A 289 1.78 10.75 12.12
CA GLN A 289 1.29 12.04 12.59
C GLN A 289 1.03 12.04 14.11
N ASN A 290 0.33 11.03 14.63
CA ASN A 290 0.02 10.92 16.06
C ASN A 290 1.28 10.81 16.92
N GLU A 291 2.27 10.06 16.44
CA GLU A 291 3.56 9.84 17.09
C GLU A 291 4.58 10.95 16.80
N GLN A 292 4.14 12.05 16.17
CA GLN A 292 4.95 13.23 15.86
C GLN A 292 6.27 12.89 15.14
N ALA A 293 6.24 11.89 14.25
CA ALA A 293 7.39 11.48 13.47
C ALA A 293 7.82 12.62 12.54
N ASN A 294 9.10 12.98 12.54
CA ASN A 294 9.63 13.94 11.58
C ASN A 294 9.60 13.38 10.14
N PHE A 295 9.89 14.21 9.14
CA PHE A 295 9.89 13.82 7.73
C PHE A 295 10.68 12.53 7.47
N ASN A 296 11.93 12.47 7.92
CA ASN A 296 12.81 11.34 7.65
C ASN A 296 12.30 10.04 8.29
N LYS A 297 11.80 10.11 9.53
CA LYS A 297 11.18 8.95 10.21
C LYS A 297 9.89 8.52 9.51
N THR A 298 9.12 9.47 8.98
CA THR A 298 7.91 9.18 8.19
C THR A 298 8.27 8.45 6.90
N VAL A 299 9.22 8.95 6.11
CA VAL A 299 9.72 8.28 4.88
C VAL A 299 10.24 6.87 5.19
N TYR A 300 11.03 6.73 6.26
CA TYR A 300 11.52 5.43 6.74
C TYR A 300 10.38 4.45 7.05
N THR A 301 9.37 4.90 7.81
CA THR A 301 8.24 4.07 8.21
C THR A 301 7.47 3.58 6.99
N TYR A 302 7.11 4.49 6.08
CA TYR A 302 6.41 4.14 4.84
C TYR A 302 7.21 3.16 3.97
N THR A 303 8.53 3.32 3.89
CA THR A 303 9.41 2.43 3.14
C THR A 303 9.42 1.03 3.74
N ALA A 304 9.58 0.91 5.07
CA ALA A 304 9.53 -0.39 5.74
C ALA A 304 8.18 -1.08 5.56
N VAL A 305 7.07 -0.37 5.81
CA VAL A 305 5.72 -0.94 5.66
C VAL A 305 5.44 -1.36 4.22
N SER A 306 5.76 -0.52 3.23
CA SER A 306 5.55 -0.86 1.82
C SER A 306 6.36 -2.07 1.34
N PHE A 307 7.57 -2.26 1.87
CA PHE A 307 8.35 -3.49 1.64
C PHE A 307 7.69 -4.72 2.26
N GLY A 308 7.22 -4.60 3.51
CA GLY A 308 6.44 -5.65 4.17
C GLY A 308 5.19 -6.03 3.39
N LEU A 309 4.45 -5.06 2.86
CA LEU A 309 3.29 -5.28 2.01
C LEU A 309 3.68 -6.03 0.73
N MET A 310 4.69 -5.55 -0.02
CA MET A 310 5.10 -6.18 -1.29
C MET A 310 5.52 -7.63 -1.10
N ASP A 311 6.37 -7.91 -0.12
CA ASP A 311 6.84 -9.27 0.16
C ASP A 311 5.73 -10.18 0.71
N ALA A 312 4.82 -9.64 1.54
CA ALA A 312 3.64 -10.37 2.00
C ALA A 312 2.70 -10.72 0.84
N PHE A 313 2.48 -9.82 -0.11
CA PHE A 313 1.72 -10.10 -1.33
C PHE A 313 2.38 -11.21 -2.17
N ILE A 314 3.71 -11.18 -2.34
CA ILE A 314 4.45 -12.23 -3.06
C ILE A 314 4.27 -13.59 -2.38
N ALA A 315 4.48 -13.67 -1.06
CA ALA A 315 4.34 -14.91 -0.30
C ALA A 315 2.89 -15.45 -0.30
N CYS A 316 1.91 -14.55 -0.16
CA CYS A 316 0.51 -14.93 -0.20
C CYS A 316 0.08 -15.46 -1.56
N TRP A 317 0.50 -14.79 -2.65
CA TRP A 317 0.15 -15.22 -4.00
C TRP A 317 0.83 -16.54 -4.38
N ASP A 318 2.03 -16.81 -3.86
CA ASP A 318 2.65 -18.13 -3.99
C ASP A 318 1.76 -19.22 -3.38
N ALA A 319 1.27 -19.04 -2.15
CA ALA A 319 0.36 -20.00 -1.52
C ALA A 319 -0.96 -20.14 -2.30
N LYS A 320 -1.57 -19.03 -2.71
CA LYS A 320 -2.85 -19.00 -3.47
C LYS A 320 -2.78 -19.84 -4.72
N TYR A 321 -1.75 -19.64 -5.53
CA TYR A 321 -1.60 -20.32 -6.81
C TYR A 321 -0.88 -21.66 -6.74
N THR A 322 -0.31 -22.02 -5.57
CA THR A 322 0.17 -23.38 -5.28
C THR A 322 -1.00 -24.27 -4.86
N PHE A 323 -1.79 -23.86 -3.88
CA PHE A 323 -2.87 -24.68 -3.35
C PHE A 323 -4.16 -24.59 -4.15
N ASN A 324 -4.41 -23.44 -4.80
CA ASN A 324 -5.58 -23.16 -5.62
C ASN A 324 -6.89 -23.48 -4.90
N LEU A 325 -7.02 -23.15 -3.62
CA LEU A 325 -8.19 -23.55 -2.82
C LEU A 325 -9.48 -22.85 -3.27
N VAL A 326 -10.57 -23.62 -3.35
CA VAL A 326 -11.93 -23.14 -3.65
C VAL A 326 -12.48 -22.16 -2.60
N ARG A 327 -13.26 -21.18 -3.05
CA ARG A 327 -13.90 -20.16 -2.20
C ARG A 327 -15.16 -20.71 -1.51
N PRO A 328 -15.55 -20.17 -0.32
CA PRO A 328 -16.70 -20.68 0.42
C PRO A 328 -18.00 -20.69 -0.38
N GLU A 329 -18.32 -19.62 -1.12
CA GLU A 329 -19.56 -19.54 -1.90
C GLU A 329 -19.72 -20.67 -2.93
N THR A 330 -18.63 -21.09 -3.56
CA THR A 330 -18.66 -22.17 -4.55
C THR A 330 -19.07 -23.49 -3.90
N VAL A 331 -18.53 -23.76 -2.70
CA VAL A 331 -18.81 -25.00 -1.97
C VAL A 331 -20.21 -24.96 -1.36
N ILE A 332 -20.57 -23.85 -0.70
CA ILE A 332 -21.87 -23.68 -0.06
C ILE A 332 -22.98 -23.81 -1.11
N ASN A 333 -22.86 -23.09 -2.23
CA ASN A 333 -23.92 -23.07 -3.24
C ASN A 333 -24.06 -24.42 -3.96
N LYS A 334 -22.98 -25.17 -4.11
CA LYS A 334 -23.01 -26.47 -4.79
C LYS A 334 -23.48 -27.61 -3.89
N TYR A 335 -23.17 -27.60 -2.59
CA TYR A 335 -23.32 -28.78 -1.74
C TYR A 335 -24.16 -28.57 -0.47
N ILE A 336 -24.49 -27.33 -0.08
CA ILE A 336 -25.15 -27.05 1.20
C ILE A 336 -26.43 -26.20 1.01
N ASP A 337 -26.30 -25.01 0.43
CA ASP A 337 -27.42 -24.08 0.20
C ASP A 337 -27.18 -23.27 -1.08
N ALA A 338 -27.90 -23.62 -2.15
CA ALA A 338 -27.78 -22.99 -3.47
C ALA A 338 -28.19 -21.52 -3.52
N ASN A 339 -28.92 -21.02 -2.51
CA ASN A 339 -29.41 -19.64 -2.47
C ASN A 339 -28.54 -18.73 -1.62
N TRP A 340 -27.57 -19.29 -0.89
CA TRP A 340 -26.70 -18.51 -0.03
C TRP A 340 -25.81 -17.56 -0.84
N LYS A 341 -25.54 -16.39 -0.27
CA LYS A 341 -24.61 -15.41 -0.82
C LYS A 341 -23.68 -14.89 0.27
N PRO A 342 -22.38 -14.72 -0.01
CA PRO A 342 -21.50 -14.05 0.93
C PRO A 342 -21.92 -12.59 1.09
N PHE A 343 -21.65 -12.02 2.26
CA PHE A 343 -21.94 -10.60 2.53
C PHE A 343 -21.08 -9.67 1.66
N LEU A 344 -19.81 -10.03 1.45
CA LEU A 344 -18.91 -9.35 0.53
C LEU A 344 -18.83 -10.10 -0.81
N GLN A 345 -18.62 -9.37 -1.90
CA GLN A 345 -18.35 -10.00 -3.19
C GLN A 345 -17.02 -10.76 -3.13
N THR A 346 -17.00 -12.02 -3.57
CA THR A 346 -15.76 -12.81 -3.59
C THR A 346 -14.73 -12.23 -4.57
N PRO A 347 -13.50 -11.94 -4.12
CA PRO A 347 -12.44 -11.48 -4.99
C PRO A 347 -11.96 -12.57 -5.98
N PRO A 348 -11.56 -12.20 -7.21
CA PRO A 348 -11.26 -13.15 -8.28
C PRO A 348 -9.84 -13.75 -8.20
N PHE A 349 -9.58 -14.46 -7.11
CA PHE A 349 -8.34 -15.22 -6.88
C PHE A 349 -8.57 -16.34 -5.84
N PRO A 350 -7.72 -17.39 -5.83
CA PRO A 350 -7.83 -18.51 -4.91
C PRO A 350 -7.88 -18.11 -3.43
N GLU A 351 -8.49 -18.98 -2.62
CA GLU A 351 -8.80 -18.67 -1.22
C GLU A 351 -7.54 -18.61 -0.34
N TYR A 352 -6.69 -19.63 -0.35
CA TYR A 352 -5.70 -19.85 0.71
C TYR A 352 -4.29 -19.35 0.35
N THR A 353 -3.63 -18.50 1.14
CA THR A 353 -4.03 -17.92 2.43
C THR A 353 -4.75 -16.57 2.26
N SER A 354 -5.31 -16.01 3.34
CA SER A 354 -5.98 -14.70 3.30
C SER A 354 -5.00 -13.55 3.03
N GLY A 355 -5.18 -12.86 1.90
CA GLY A 355 -4.35 -11.73 1.49
C GLY A 355 -4.47 -10.52 2.43
N HIS A 356 -5.67 -10.23 2.92
CA HIS A 356 -5.86 -9.17 3.92
C HIS A 356 -5.12 -9.51 5.23
N SER A 357 -5.25 -10.75 5.71
CA SER A 357 -4.68 -11.15 7.00
C SER A 357 -3.15 -11.07 7.00
N ILE A 358 -2.47 -11.56 5.96
CA ILE A 358 -1.01 -11.55 5.88
C ILE A 358 -0.43 -10.14 5.71
N ILE A 359 -1.01 -9.31 4.83
CA ILE A 359 -0.50 -7.96 4.58
C ILE A 359 -0.76 -7.03 5.76
N SER A 360 -1.95 -7.13 6.38
CA SER A 360 -2.29 -6.36 7.58
C SER A 360 -1.37 -6.71 8.74
N THR A 361 -1.12 -8.00 8.92
CA THR A 361 -0.22 -8.47 9.98
C THR A 361 1.22 -8.05 9.73
N ALA A 362 1.71 -8.11 8.48
CA ALA A 362 3.05 -7.63 8.15
C ALA A 362 3.22 -6.13 8.43
N ALA A 363 2.25 -5.31 8.01
CA ALA A 363 2.24 -3.88 8.27
C ALA A 363 2.16 -3.57 9.78
N ALA A 364 1.25 -4.21 10.51
CA ALA A 364 1.13 -4.07 11.95
C ALA A 364 2.43 -4.44 12.68
N THR A 365 3.04 -5.57 12.34
CA THR A 365 4.31 -6.01 12.96
C THR A 365 5.42 -4.98 12.79
N ILE A 366 5.51 -4.36 11.62
CA ILE A 366 6.49 -3.31 11.34
C ILE A 366 6.19 -2.05 12.15
N LEU A 367 4.93 -1.61 12.19
CA LEU A 367 4.50 -0.44 12.96
C LEU A 367 4.71 -0.64 14.46
N GLU A 368 4.40 -1.83 14.98
CA GLU A 368 4.63 -2.22 16.38
C GLU A 368 6.11 -2.18 16.76
N HIS A 369 7.00 -2.57 15.85
CA HIS A 369 8.44 -2.48 16.08
C HIS A 369 8.92 -1.02 16.11
N ILE A 370 8.37 -0.14 15.27
CA ILE A 370 8.83 1.25 15.13
C ILE A 370 8.25 2.16 16.24
N TYR A 371 7.00 1.96 16.63
CA TYR A 371 6.25 2.85 17.53
C TYR A 371 5.81 2.19 18.85
N GLY A 372 5.88 0.86 18.94
CA GLY A 372 5.47 0.10 20.12
C GLY A 372 4.18 -0.71 19.91
N GLN A 373 4.02 -1.77 20.71
CA GLN A 373 2.88 -2.70 20.61
C GLN A 373 1.54 -2.10 21.06
N GLN A 374 1.56 -0.98 21.77
CA GLN A 374 0.37 -0.31 22.34
C GLN A 374 0.10 1.06 21.68
N THR A 375 0.55 1.25 20.44
CA THR A 375 0.29 2.47 19.67
C THR A 375 -1.18 2.54 19.27
N ALA A 376 -1.97 3.27 20.05
CA ALA A 376 -3.38 3.51 19.76
C ALA A 376 -3.54 4.53 18.64
N PHE A 377 -4.56 4.35 17.79
CA PHE A 377 -4.90 5.28 16.73
C PHE A 377 -6.38 5.22 16.38
N ARG A 378 -6.86 6.30 15.76
CA ARG A 378 -8.19 6.39 15.19
C ARG A 378 -8.05 6.36 13.67
N ASP A 379 -8.49 5.27 13.07
CA ASP A 379 -8.49 5.07 11.64
C ASP A 379 -9.64 5.83 10.98
N SER A 380 -9.30 6.83 10.17
CA SER A 380 -10.24 7.63 9.38
C SER A 380 -10.04 7.48 7.87
N THR A 381 -9.28 6.47 7.41
CA THR A 381 -8.92 6.32 6.00
C THR A 381 -10.12 6.03 5.10
N GLU A 382 -11.14 5.35 5.62
CA GLU A 382 -12.35 4.96 4.89
C GLU A 382 -13.45 6.03 4.92
N ARG A 383 -13.23 7.16 5.60
CA ARG A 383 -14.17 8.29 5.66
C ARG A 383 -14.54 8.85 4.28
N PRO A 384 -13.60 9.06 3.34
CA PRO A 384 -13.94 9.50 1.97
C PRO A 384 -14.84 8.51 1.22
N TRP A 385 -14.87 7.24 1.66
CA TRP A 385 -15.69 6.17 1.10
C TRP A 385 -17.02 5.97 1.84
N GLY A 386 -17.34 6.85 2.79
CA GLY A 386 -18.63 6.88 3.49
C GLY A 386 -18.70 6.01 4.74
N PHE A 387 -17.57 5.48 5.22
CA PHE A 387 -17.53 4.68 6.45
C PHE A 387 -17.14 5.52 7.67
N PRO A 388 -17.67 5.22 8.87
CA PRO A 388 -17.27 5.89 10.09
C PRO A 388 -15.83 5.49 10.48
N ASP A 389 -15.16 6.39 11.18
CA ASP A 389 -13.85 6.11 11.76
C ASP A 389 -13.91 4.95 12.77
N ARG A 390 -12.83 4.17 12.86
CA ARG A 390 -12.69 3.08 13.84
C ARG A 390 -11.48 3.34 14.74
N THR A 391 -11.60 3.02 16.03
CA THR A 391 -10.51 3.23 17.00
C THR A 391 -9.88 1.91 17.38
N PHE A 392 -8.55 1.88 17.37
CA PHE A 392 -7.75 0.70 17.70
C PHE A 392 -6.73 1.05 18.78
N ASN A 393 -6.53 0.15 19.74
CA ASN A 393 -5.55 0.26 20.81
C ASN A 393 -4.14 -0.16 20.37
N SER A 394 -4.02 -0.82 19.21
CA SER A 394 -2.73 -1.20 18.62
C SER A 394 -2.85 -1.47 17.12
N PRO A 395 -1.75 -1.42 16.36
CA PRO A 395 -1.72 -1.89 14.97
C PRO A 395 -2.14 -3.36 14.85
N ARG A 396 -1.80 -4.19 15.85
CA ARG A 396 -2.23 -5.59 15.90
C ARG A 396 -3.74 -5.75 15.96
N GLN A 397 -4.41 -4.95 16.79
CA GLN A 397 -5.86 -5.02 16.90
C GLN A 397 -6.53 -4.72 15.56
N ALA A 398 -6.05 -3.69 14.85
CA ALA A 398 -6.53 -3.38 13.51
C ALA A 398 -6.27 -4.52 12.52
N ALA A 399 -5.08 -5.14 12.56
CA ALA A 399 -4.75 -6.27 11.68
C ALA A 399 -5.58 -7.53 11.96
N ASP A 400 -5.85 -7.83 13.24
CA ASP A 400 -6.71 -8.94 13.65
C ASP A 400 -8.17 -8.68 13.22
N GLU A 401 -8.66 -7.45 13.35
CA GLU A 401 -9.98 -7.05 12.86
C GLU A 401 -10.07 -7.16 11.33
N ALA A 402 -9.07 -6.67 10.60
CA ALA A 402 -8.96 -6.80 9.16
C ALA A 402 -8.92 -8.26 8.69
N GLY A 403 -8.34 -9.15 9.50
CA GLY A 403 -8.32 -10.58 9.23
C GLY A 403 -9.69 -11.23 9.42
N ILE A 404 -10.31 -11.04 10.59
CA ILE A 404 -11.61 -11.66 10.90
C ILE A 404 -12.76 -11.10 10.06
N SER A 405 -12.65 -9.85 9.58
CA SER A 405 -13.61 -9.24 8.67
C SER A 405 -13.86 -10.09 7.42
N ARG A 406 -12.86 -10.86 6.97
CA ARG A 406 -12.97 -11.72 5.79
C ARG A 406 -13.83 -12.96 6.04
N PHE A 407 -13.87 -13.43 7.29
CA PHE A 407 -14.78 -14.49 7.72
C PHE A 407 -16.21 -13.94 7.83
N TYR A 408 -16.39 -12.76 8.42
CA TYR A 408 -17.69 -12.07 8.46
C TYR A 408 -18.21 -11.77 7.04
N GLY A 409 -17.32 -11.43 6.11
CA GLY A 409 -17.66 -11.22 4.71
C GLY A 409 -18.07 -12.49 3.96
N GLY A 410 -17.88 -13.69 4.53
CA GLY A 410 -18.27 -14.95 3.91
C GLY A 410 -17.30 -15.48 2.83
N ILE A 411 -16.09 -14.92 2.74
CA ILE A 411 -15.19 -15.12 1.58
C ILE A 411 -13.89 -15.85 1.94
N HIS A 412 -13.66 -16.13 3.22
CA HIS A 412 -12.49 -16.86 3.72
C HIS A 412 -12.88 -17.84 4.83
N TYR A 413 -12.14 -18.96 4.92
CA TYR A 413 -12.24 -19.90 6.05
C TYR A 413 -11.36 -19.40 7.22
N ARG A 414 -11.77 -19.67 8.47
CA ARG A 414 -10.99 -19.28 9.66
C ARG A 414 -9.53 -19.74 9.66
N PRO A 415 -9.19 -20.99 9.29
CA PRO A 415 -7.78 -21.42 9.23
C PRO A 415 -6.94 -20.61 8.24
N SER A 416 -7.53 -20.13 7.15
CA SER A 416 -6.85 -19.28 6.14
C SER A 416 -6.42 -17.94 6.72
N ILE A 417 -7.22 -17.39 7.64
CA ILE A 417 -6.95 -16.12 8.35
C ILE A 417 -5.85 -16.32 9.40
N ILE A 418 -5.94 -17.38 10.20
CA ILE A 418 -4.99 -17.67 11.28
C ILE A 418 -3.59 -17.93 10.70
N VAL A 419 -3.49 -18.79 9.69
CA VAL A 419 -2.18 -19.09 9.08
C VAL A 419 -1.59 -17.86 8.38
N ALA A 420 -2.42 -17.07 7.69
CA ALA A 420 -1.96 -15.83 7.07
C ALA A 420 -1.39 -14.83 8.08
N ARG A 421 -1.99 -14.73 9.27
CA ARG A 421 -1.46 -13.90 10.36
C ARG A 421 -0.06 -14.37 10.76
N GLU A 422 0.14 -15.66 11.02
CA GLU A 422 1.47 -16.18 11.37
C GLU A 422 2.52 -15.92 10.27
N GLN A 423 2.13 -16.04 9.01
CA GLN A 423 3.01 -15.70 7.89
C GLN A 423 3.36 -14.22 7.85
N GLY A 424 2.38 -13.33 8.06
CA GLY A 424 2.58 -11.89 7.98
C GLY A 424 3.54 -11.40 9.05
N GLU A 425 3.50 -12.00 10.23
CA GLU A 425 4.37 -11.65 11.35
C GLU A 425 5.82 -12.03 11.02
N LYS A 426 6.02 -13.21 10.44
CA LYS A 426 7.33 -13.64 9.94
C LYS A 426 7.86 -12.71 8.86
N VAL A 427 7.03 -12.29 7.90
CA VAL A 427 7.43 -11.34 6.85
C VAL A 427 7.82 -9.99 7.45
N GLY A 428 6.98 -9.41 8.32
CA GLY A 428 7.25 -8.10 8.92
C GLY A 428 8.53 -8.09 9.75
N ASN A 429 8.73 -9.09 10.60
CA ASN A 429 9.96 -9.26 11.36
C ASN A 429 11.17 -9.46 10.45
N TYR A 430 11.03 -10.23 9.37
CA TYR A 430 12.14 -10.50 8.46
C TYR A 430 12.61 -9.24 7.75
N VAL A 431 11.69 -8.41 7.24
CA VAL A 431 12.02 -7.12 6.59
C VAL A 431 12.89 -6.26 7.50
N LEU A 432 12.49 -6.09 8.76
CA LEU A 432 13.23 -5.28 9.73
C LEU A 432 14.58 -5.91 10.12
N SER A 433 14.64 -7.23 10.24
CA SER A 433 15.89 -7.92 10.58
C SER A 433 16.90 -7.94 9.42
N LYS A 434 16.41 -7.96 8.18
CA LYS A 434 17.23 -8.11 6.97
C LYS A 434 17.76 -6.78 6.49
N LEU A 435 16.99 -5.70 6.65
CA LEU A 435 17.31 -4.38 6.12
C LEU A 435 17.76 -3.43 7.23
N ASN A 436 19.04 -3.07 7.20
CA ASN A 436 19.58 -2.01 8.03
C ASN A 436 19.32 -0.65 7.36
N MET A 437 18.14 -0.08 7.62
CA MET A 437 17.71 1.22 7.09
C MET A 437 18.04 2.39 8.01
N ARG A 438 18.16 2.15 9.31
CA ARG A 438 18.44 3.18 10.32
C ARG A 438 19.55 2.70 11.22
N LYS A 439 20.55 3.55 11.45
CA LYS A 439 21.62 3.26 12.43
C LYS A 439 21.01 3.29 13.82
N GLU A 440 21.17 2.20 14.57
CA GLU A 440 20.82 2.20 16.00
C GLU A 440 21.59 3.33 16.68
N GLN A 441 20.87 4.26 17.31
CA GLN A 441 21.49 5.10 18.31
C GLN A 441 21.81 4.16 19.46
N LEU A 442 23.11 3.95 19.75
CA LEU A 442 23.54 3.36 21.00
C LEU A 442 22.85 4.16 22.12
N ALA A 443 21.79 3.59 22.70
CA ALA A 443 21.16 4.18 23.85
C ALA A 443 22.23 4.20 24.95
N SER A 444 22.66 5.40 25.34
CA SER A 444 23.32 5.58 26.63
C SER A 444 22.34 5.07 27.67
N LYS A 445 22.73 3.97 28.33
CA LYS A 445 21.98 3.25 29.36
C LYS A 445 21.37 4.15 30.43
#